data_AF-A0A4U6AHD7-F1
#
_entry.id   AF-A0A4U6AHD7-F1
#
_cell.length_a   1.000
_cell.length_b   1.000
_cell.length_c   1.000
_cell.angle_alpha   90.00
_cell.angle_beta   90.00
_cell.angle_gamma   90.00
#
_symmetry.space_group_name_H-M   'P 1'
#
loop_
_entity.id
_entity.type
_entity.pdbx_description
1 polymer ?
#
loop_
_entity_poly.entity_id
_entity_poly.type
_entity_poly.pdbx_seq_one_letter_code
_entity_poly.pdbx_strand_id
1 'polypeptide(L)'
;MADYRTETVVTPDIPASDMTPLERLMLSLVFDEEAWSDGTFFSTWNSPNELISPREDELRVALEGSPGSESRFNEYIANLLAAFDAKDEAERGFYIEIDLTTSQGGWPEILQDIVRRSNTIEEIVVWAAFTCSKMCADGFGGSVMRITGTAIQYSSTTDRIHTGTASATEVRALLSRHDTAPMSLRRFTGILHAGEWFELQEPAARAMAGLFLASLRPGGLTVLPGRRPEQIRSVLFSLVTGDGERWFHGFVSVTDPAVTPETMRAAIVARESGKPVLDIRQEKLERIWNAAGADRGYADEIWPPGNEGFRTIVIRRPGFRPVLKLLAHLCAEEVQQLLPED
;
A
#
# COMPACT_ATOMS: atom_id res chain seq x y z
N MET A 1 -12.57 18.15 14.49
CA MET A 1 -11.63 17.52 13.53
C MET A 1 -12.33 17.37 12.19
N ALA A 2 -11.59 17.14 11.10
CA ALA A 2 -12.17 16.57 9.89
C ALA A 2 -12.22 15.04 10.07
N ASP A 3 -13.28 14.41 9.57
CA ASP A 3 -13.40 12.95 9.58
C ASP A 3 -12.83 12.44 8.27
N TYR A 4 -11.86 11.53 8.36
CA TYR A 4 -11.19 10.94 7.21
C TYR A 4 -11.84 9.61 6.89
N ARG A 5 -11.95 9.33 5.59
CA ARG A 5 -12.64 8.17 5.06
C ARG A 5 -11.79 7.54 3.98
N THR A 6 -11.89 6.22 3.91
CA THR A 6 -11.29 5.39 2.87
C THR A 6 -12.43 4.71 2.15
N GLU A 7 -13.22 5.50 1.41
CA GLU A 7 -14.35 4.95 0.67
C GLU A 7 -13.84 3.96 -0.36
N THR A 8 -14.20 2.70 -0.20
CA THR A 8 -13.73 1.61 -1.05
C THR A 8 -14.88 1.04 -1.86
N VAL A 9 -14.64 0.80 -3.15
CA VAL A 9 -15.62 0.21 -4.06
C VAL A 9 -14.97 -0.91 -4.85
N VAL A 10 -15.63 -2.06 -4.90
CA VAL A 10 -15.23 -3.22 -5.71
C VAL A 10 -16.00 -3.19 -7.02
N THR A 11 -15.29 -3.36 -8.14
CA THR A 11 -15.88 -3.40 -9.49
C THR A 11 -15.31 -4.56 -10.31
N PRO A 12 -16.08 -5.23 -11.17
CA PRO A 12 -17.53 -5.12 -11.33
C PRO A 12 -18.28 -5.72 -10.14
N ASP A 13 -19.61 -5.62 -10.14
CA ASP A 13 -20.45 -6.41 -9.24
C ASP A 13 -20.18 -7.89 -9.45
N ILE A 14 -20.08 -8.66 -8.36
CA ILE A 14 -19.67 -10.06 -8.42
C ILE A 14 -20.93 -10.94 -8.52
N PRO A 15 -21.12 -11.73 -9.59
CA PRO A 15 -22.24 -12.65 -9.70
C PRO A 15 -22.31 -13.59 -8.50
N ALA A 16 -23.52 -13.77 -7.95
CA ALA A 16 -23.73 -14.71 -6.84
C ALA A 16 -23.35 -16.15 -7.19
N SER A 17 -23.35 -16.51 -8.49
CA SER A 17 -22.89 -17.81 -8.98
C SER A 17 -21.38 -18.02 -8.89
N ASP A 18 -20.60 -16.94 -8.81
CA ASP A 18 -19.13 -16.99 -8.84
C ASP A 18 -18.54 -17.07 -7.42
N MET A 19 -19.34 -16.72 -6.42
CA MET A 19 -18.98 -16.77 -5.00
C MET A 19 -19.49 -18.04 -4.34
N THR A 20 -18.62 -18.70 -3.58
CA THR A 20 -19.05 -19.75 -2.65
C THR A 20 -19.73 -19.14 -1.43
N PRO A 21 -20.55 -19.92 -0.68
CA PRO A 21 -21.14 -19.44 0.58
C PRO A 21 -20.11 -18.91 1.58
N LEU A 22 -18.94 -19.54 1.68
CA LEU A 22 -17.86 -19.08 2.56
C LEU A 22 -17.27 -17.75 2.11
N GLU A 23 -16.94 -17.60 0.83
CA GLU A 23 -16.36 -16.34 0.32
C GLU A 23 -17.34 -15.18 0.47
N ARG A 24 -18.63 -15.42 0.22
CA ARG A 24 -19.67 -14.42 0.44
C ARG A 24 -19.75 -14.02 1.91
N LEU A 25 -19.77 -14.98 2.84
CA LEU A 25 -19.78 -14.67 4.28
C LEU A 25 -18.55 -13.83 4.65
N MET A 26 -17.37 -14.24 4.23
CA MET A 26 -16.12 -13.54 4.52
C MET A 26 -16.12 -12.11 3.96
N LEU A 27 -16.50 -11.92 2.68
CA LEU A 27 -16.55 -10.59 2.06
C LEU A 27 -17.61 -9.69 2.70
N SER A 28 -18.74 -10.24 3.14
CA SER A 28 -19.78 -9.48 3.87
C SER A 28 -19.34 -8.98 5.26
N LEU A 29 -18.27 -9.56 5.82
CA LEU A 29 -17.66 -9.10 7.07
C LEU A 29 -16.54 -8.09 6.82
N VAL A 30 -16.03 -8.01 5.59
CA VAL A 30 -14.98 -7.09 5.13
C VAL A 30 -15.58 -5.80 4.56
N PHE A 31 -16.67 -5.94 3.81
CA PHE A 31 -17.35 -4.90 3.04
C PHE A 31 -18.84 -4.85 3.41
N ASP A 32 -19.45 -3.69 3.23
CA ASP A 32 -20.90 -3.58 3.06
C ASP A 32 -21.30 -4.23 1.73
N GLU A 33 -22.39 -5.02 1.72
CA GLU A 33 -22.91 -5.67 0.51
C GLU A 33 -24.29 -5.13 0.11
N GLU A 34 -24.46 -4.86 -1.18
CA GLU A 34 -25.76 -4.61 -1.80
C GLU A 34 -26.01 -5.65 -2.91
N ALA A 35 -27.02 -6.49 -2.74
CA ALA A 35 -27.36 -7.54 -3.69
C ALA A 35 -28.33 -7.02 -4.77
N TRP A 36 -27.95 -7.12 -6.03
CA TRP A 36 -28.77 -6.79 -7.20
C TRP A 36 -29.15 -8.05 -7.98
N SER A 37 -29.91 -7.91 -9.07
CA SER A 37 -30.38 -9.05 -9.87
C SER A 37 -29.26 -9.78 -10.62
N ASP A 38 -28.15 -9.10 -10.90
CA ASP A 38 -27.05 -9.52 -11.76
C ASP A 38 -25.71 -9.67 -11.02
N GLY A 39 -25.62 -9.24 -9.76
CA GLY A 39 -24.43 -9.41 -8.93
C GLY A 39 -24.58 -8.80 -7.54
N THR A 40 -23.53 -8.95 -6.74
CA THR A 40 -23.36 -8.29 -5.44
C THR A 40 -22.36 -7.16 -5.59
N PHE A 41 -22.80 -5.95 -5.26
CA PHE A 41 -21.95 -4.77 -5.14
C PHE A 41 -21.31 -4.74 -3.75
N PHE A 42 -19.98 -4.71 -3.68
CA PHE A 42 -19.24 -4.58 -2.42
C PHE A 42 -18.63 -3.20 -2.31
N SER A 43 -18.85 -2.56 -1.17
CA SER A 43 -18.27 -1.26 -0.87
C SER A 43 -18.05 -1.09 0.62
N THR A 44 -17.40 -0.02 1.03
CA THR A 44 -17.39 0.39 2.45
C THR A 44 -17.13 1.88 2.51
N TRP A 45 -17.82 2.56 3.41
CA TRP A 45 -17.56 3.97 3.72
C TRP A 45 -16.26 4.18 4.51
N ASN A 46 -15.76 3.10 5.12
CA ASN A 46 -14.52 3.07 5.90
C ASN A 46 -13.50 2.16 5.21
N SER A 47 -12.31 2.01 5.78
CA SER A 47 -11.37 0.99 5.33
C SER A 47 -12.01 -0.41 5.34
N PRO A 48 -11.67 -1.32 4.40
CA PRO A 48 -12.06 -2.73 4.48
C PRO A 48 -11.65 -3.34 5.82
N ASN A 49 -12.51 -4.18 6.41
CA ASN A 49 -12.20 -4.77 7.70
C ASN A 49 -11.22 -5.94 7.55
N GLU A 50 -10.03 -5.81 8.16
CA GLU A 50 -8.98 -6.84 8.11
C GLU A 50 -9.02 -7.79 9.32
N LEU A 51 -9.78 -7.44 10.36
CA LEU A 51 -9.99 -8.26 11.56
C LEU A 51 -11.48 -8.56 11.70
N ILE A 52 -11.87 -9.76 11.28
CA ILE A 52 -13.28 -10.17 11.30
C ILE A 52 -13.52 -11.18 12.41
N SER A 53 -14.74 -11.19 12.93
CA SER A 53 -15.16 -12.10 13.99
C SER A 53 -16.49 -12.76 13.63
N PRO A 54 -16.51 -13.70 12.65
CA PRO A 54 -17.70 -14.48 12.35
C PRO A 54 -18.13 -15.32 13.55
N ARG A 55 -19.43 -15.63 13.61
CA ARG A 55 -19.93 -16.66 14.52
C ARG A 55 -19.48 -18.04 14.02
N GLU A 56 -19.15 -18.92 14.95
CA GLU A 56 -18.65 -20.25 14.62
C GLU A 56 -19.68 -21.12 13.87
N ASP A 57 -20.96 -20.99 14.21
CA ASP A 57 -22.08 -21.72 13.59
C ASP A 57 -22.30 -21.30 12.12
N GLU A 58 -22.32 -20.00 11.86
CA GLU A 58 -22.40 -19.44 10.50
C GLU A 58 -21.19 -19.85 9.65
N LEU A 59 -20.00 -19.82 10.24
CA LEU A 59 -18.76 -20.18 9.56
C LEU A 59 -18.74 -21.66 9.14
N ARG A 60 -19.25 -22.55 10.00
CA ARG A 60 -19.40 -23.98 9.66
C ARG A 60 -20.37 -24.20 8.52
N VAL A 61 -21.56 -23.61 8.60
CA VAL A 61 -22.57 -23.75 7.55
C VAL A 61 -22.04 -23.24 6.21
N ALA A 62 -21.34 -22.11 6.21
CA ALA A 62 -20.75 -21.56 5.00
C ALA A 62 -19.63 -22.44 4.43
N LEU A 63 -18.77 -23.00 5.29
CA LEU A 63 -17.73 -23.95 4.87
C LEU A 63 -18.31 -25.24 4.31
N GLU A 64 -19.31 -25.83 4.97
CA GLU A 64 -20.02 -27.04 4.52
C GLU A 64 -20.73 -26.82 3.17
N GLY A 65 -21.22 -25.61 2.92
CA GLY A 65 -21.82 -25.20 1.65
C GLY A 65 -20.81 -24.88 0.54
N SER A 66 -19.50 -24.94 0.82
CA SER A 66 -18.43 -24.61 -0.12
C SER A 66 -17.52 -25.81 -0.51
N PRO A 67 -18.04 -27.04 -0.74
CA PRO A 67 -17.18 -28.19 -1.03
C PRO A 67 -16.63 -28.12 -2.47
N GLY A 68 -15.35 -28.46 -2.64
CA GLY A 68 -14.75 -28.70 -3.97
C GLY A 68 -14.45 -27.46 -4.84
N SER A 69 -14.67 -26.25 -4.33
CA SER A 69 -14.19 -25.02 -4.96
C SER A 69 -12.72 -24.79 -4.63
N GLU A 70 -11.88 -24.49 -5.62
CA GLU A 70 -10.50 -24.02 -5.43
C GLU A 70 -10.48 -22.64 -4.74
N SER A 71 -10.82 -22.60 -3.45
CA SER A 71 -10.63 -21.43 -2.59
C SER A 71 -9.57 -21.80 -1.56
N ARG A 72 -8.45 -21.08 -1.60
CA ARG A 72 -7.30 -21.33 -0.72
C ARG A 72 -7.65 -21.13 0.75
N PHE A 73 -8.75 -20.42 1.02
CA PHE A 73 -9.24 -20.12 2.35
C PHE A 73 -9.97 -21.28 3.04
N ASN A 74 -10.50 -22.26 2.31
CA ASN A 74 -11.32 -23.32 2.90
C ASN A 74 -10.54 -24.15 3.93
N GLU A 75 -9.31 -24.53 3.61
CA GLU A 75 -8.44 -25.30 4.51
C GLU A 75 -8.07 -24.49 5.76
N TYR A 76 -7.77 -23.20 5.59
CA TYR A 76 -7.47 -22.29 6.70
C TYR A 76 -8.65 -22.18 7.67
N ILE A 77 -9.87 -21.98 7.16
CA ILE A 77 -11.08 -21.90 7.98
C ILE A 77 -11.39 -23.25 8.67
N ALA A 78 -11.21 -24.37 7.97
CA ALA A 78 -11.38 -25.69 8.57
C ALA A 78 -10.43 -25.91 9.76
N ASN A 79 -9.17 -25.49 9.62
CA ASN A 79 -8.16 -25.57 10.68
C ASN A 79 -8.49 -24.64 11.86
N LEU A 80 -9.00 -23.43 11.60
CA LEU A 80 -9.45 -22.52 12.65
C LEU A 80 -10.63 -23.10 13.45
N LEU A 81 -11.60 -23.69 12.75
CA LEU A 81 -12.74 -24.36 13.39
C LEU A 81 -12.28 -25.56 14.22
N ALA A 82 -11.35 -26.38 13.72
CA ALA A 82 -10.78 -27.49 14.48
C ALA A 82 -10.01 -27.02 15.73
N ALA A 83 -9.25 -25.93 15.62
CA ALA A 83 -8.53 -25.34 16.76
C ALA A 83 -9.49 -24.72 17.78
N PHE A 84 -10.55 -24.08 17.31
CA PHE A 84 -11.66 -23.62 18.16
C PHE A 84 -12.32 -24.81 18.87
N ASP A 85 -12.50 -25.93 18.16
CA ASP A 85 -13.03 -27.20 18.69
C ASP A 85 -12.13 -27.95 19.66
N ALA A 86 -10.88 -27.53 19.81
CA ALA A 86 -9.95 -28.08 20.79
C ALA A 86 -9.93 -27.28 22.10
N LYS A 87 -10.50 -26.06 22.14
CA LYS A 87 -10.53 -25.22 23.35
C LYS A 87 -11.45 -25.80 24.41
N ASP A 88 -11.18 -25.52 25.68
CA ASP A 88 -12.11 -25.87 26.76
C ASP A 88 -13.47 -25.20 26.51
N GLU A 89 -14.57 -25.92 26.73
CA GLU A 89 -15.94 -25.42 26.55
C GLU A 89 -16.21 -24.19 27.42
N ALA A 90 -15.55 -24.07 28.59
CA ALA A 90 -15.65 -22.90 29.46
C ALA A 90 -14.94 -21.65 28.90
N GLU A 91 -13.96 -21.82 28.00
CA GLU A 91 -13.19 -20.74 27.37
C GLU A 91 -13.61 -20.48 25.91
N ARG A 92 -14.40 -21.40 25.34
CA ARG A 92 -14.89 -21.37 23.98
C ARG A 92 -16.07 -20.39 23.90
N GLY A 93 -15.79 -19.17 23.44
CA GLY A 93 -16.82 -18.18 23.10
C GLY A 93 -17.68 -18.60 21.89
N PHE A 94 -18.34 -17.66 21.23
CA PHE A 94 -19.15 -17.94 20.02
C PHE A 94 -18.57 -17.39 18.72
N TYR A 95 -17.52 -16.58 18.84
CA TYR A 95 -16.89 -15.87 17.73
C TYR A 95 -15.46 -16.33 17.55
N ILE A 96 -15.02 -16.43 16.30
CA ILE A 96 -13.66 -16.77 15.92
C ILE A 96 -13.01 -15.52 15.36
N GLU A 97 -11.96 -15.02 16.00
CA GLU A 97 -11.17 -13.92 15.45
C GLU A 97 -10.34 -14.43 14.27
N ILE A 98 -10.48 -13.78 13.13
CA ILE A 98 -9.75 -14.10 11.91
C ILE A 98 -8.98 -12.86 11.47
N ASP A 99 -7.67 -13.02 11.38
CA ASP A 99 -6.75 -11.98 10.91
C ASP A 99 -6.42 -12.19 9.43
N LEU A 100 -7.01 -11.33 8.59
CA LEU A 100 -6.85 -11.34 7.14
C LEU A 100 -5.54 -10.68 6.68
N THR A 101 -4.66 -10.27 7.60
CA THR A 101 -3.34 -9.70 7.28
C THR A 101 -2.21 -10.73 7.30
N THR A 102 -2.51 -11.97 7.71
CA THR A 102 -1.51 -13.03 7.88
C THR A 102 -1.06 -13.66 6.57
N SER A 103 0.02 -14.45 6.62
CA SER A 103 0.54 -15.16 5.44
C SER A 103 -0.39 -16.23 4.85
N GLN A 104 -1.52 -16.51 5.51
CA GLN A 104 -2.53 -17.45 5.01
C GLN A 104 -3.43 -16.82 3.92
N GLY A 105 -3.32 -15.51 3.71
CA GLY A 105 -4.06 -14.73 2.71
C GLY A 105 -5.10 -13.81 3.35
N GLY A 106 -5.61 -12.87 2.56
CA GLY A 106 -6.63 -11.91 2.96
C GLY A 106 -7.80 -11.82 1.98
N TRP A 107 -8.62 -10.79 2.16
CA TRP A 107 -9.74 -10.52 1.27
C TRP A 107 -9.34 -10.30 -0.22
N PRO A 108 -8.14 -9.80 -0.59
CA PRO A 108 -7.73 -9.76 -1.99
C PRO A 108 -7.56 -11.14 -2.61
N GLU A 109 -7.05 -12.11 -1.83
CA GLU A 109 -6.90 -13.49 -2.26
C GLU A 109 -8.25 -14.19 -2.45
N ILE A 110 -9.23 -13.88 -1.61
CA ILE A 110 -10.62 -14.34 -1.76
C ILE A 110 -11.20 -13.84 -3.10
N LEU A 111 -11.08 -12.53 -3.38
CA LEU A 111 -11.51 -11.94 -4.66
C LEU A 111 -10.76 -12.58 -5.85
N GLN A 112 -9.47 -12.87 -5.70
CA GLN A 112 -8.70 -13.50 -6.75
C GLN A 112 -9.16 -14.94 -7.04
N ASP A 113 -9.51 -15.71 -6.00
CA ASP A 113 -9.99 -17.08 -6.18
C ASP A 113 -11.35 -17.09 -6.88
N ILE A 114 -12.20 -16.09 -6.63
CA ILE A 114 -13.43 -15.85 -7.41
C ILE A 114 -13.09 -15.60 -8.88
N VAL A 115 -12.18 -14.67 -9.19
CA VAL A 115 -11.78 -14.37 -10.58
C VAL A 115 -11.18 -15.58 -11.29
N ARG A 116 -10.39 -16.42 -10.60
CA ARG A 116 -9.82 -17.65 -11.19
C ARG A 116 -10.86 -18.64 -11.67
N ARG A 117 -11.99 -18.73 -10.96
CA ARG A 117 -13.06 -19.69 -11.23
C ARG A 117 -14.18 -19.11 -12.10
N SER A 118 -14.31 -17.78 -12.12
CA SER A 118 -15.33 -17.10 -12.89
C SER A 118 -15.11 -17.29 -14.39
N ASN A 119 -16.20 -17.52 -15.13
CA ASN A 119 -16.20 -17.51 -16.60
C ASN A 119 -16.72 -16.17 -17.16
N THR A 120 -17.10 -15.24 -16.27
CA THR A 120 -17.77 -13.99 -16.58
C THR A 120 -16.97 -12.77 -16.15
N ILE A 121 -16.04 -12.92 -15.20
CA ILE A 121 -15.17 -11.87 -14.70
C ILE A 121 -13.71 -12.27 -14.95
N GLU A 122 -13.01 -11.48 -15.76
CA GLU A 122 -11.56 -11.63 -15.98
C GLU A 122 -10.72 -10.80 -14.99
N GLU A 123 -11.33 -9.78 -14.39
CA GLU A 123 -10.67 -8.80 -13.53
C GLU A 123 -11.66 -8.19 -12.52
N ILE A 124 -11.18 -8.02 -11.29
CA ILE A 124 -11.80 -7.17 -10.27
C ILE A 124 -10.86 -6.00 -10.00
N VAL A 125 -11.40 -4.79 -9.93
CA VAL A 125 -10.69 -3.57 -9.53
C VAL A 125 -11.33 -3.02 -8.26
N VAL A 126 -10.51 -2.89 -7.22
CA VAL A 126 -10.88 -2.25 -5.96
C VAL A 126 -10.31 -0.84 -5.96
N TRP A 127 -11.20 0.14 -5.90
CA TRP A 127 -10.88 1.55 -5.83
C TRP A 127 -11.02 2.01 -4.39
N ALA A 128 -10.02 2.70 -3.86
CA ALA A 128 -10.15 3.42 -2.61
C ALA A 128 -9.96 4.91 -2.87
N ALA A 129 -10.95 5.71 -2.47
CA ALA A 129 -10.80 7.15 -2.36
C ALA A 129 -10.44 7.48 -0.92
N PHE A 130 -9.37 8.25 -0.72
CA PHE A 130 -9.09 8.84 0.58
C PHE A 130 -9.76 10.21 0.56
N THR A 131 -10.80 10.42 1.35
CA THR A 131 -11.53 11.70 1.40
C THR A 131 -11.65 12.22 2.83
N CYS A 132 -12.11 13.47 3.01
CA CYS A 132 -12.46 13.98 4.33
C CYS A 132 -13.62 14.98 4.32
N SER A 133 -14.22 15.21 5.49
CA SER A 133 -15.42 16.05 5.66
C SER A 133 -15.19 17.57 5.49
N LYS A 134 -13.98 18.00 5.11
CA LYS A 134 -13.61 19.43 4.92
C LYS A 134 -12.64 19.59 3.75
N MET A 135 -12.76 20.68 3.00
CA MET A 135 -11.80 20.98 1.94
C MET A 135 -10.43 21.34 2.55
N CYS A 136 -9.47 20.44 2.47
CA CYS A 136 -8.08 20.63 2.89
C CYS A 136 -7.09 19.95 1.93
N ALA A 137 -5.87 20.46 1.88
CA ALA A 137 -4.85 20.05 0.89
C ALA A 137 -4.35 18.60 1.10
N ASP A 138 -4.62 18.04 2.26
CA ASP A 138 -4.29 16.69 2.77
C ASP A 138 -5.53 15.79 2.89
N GLY A 139 -6.70 16.26 2.44
CA GLY A 139 -7.96 15.54 2.58
C GLY A 139 -8.27 14.56 1.45
N PHE A 140 -7.42 14.47 0.42
CA PHE A 140 -7.76 13.79 -0.84
C PHE A 140 -6.60 12.95 -1.37
N GLY A 141 -6.89 11.70 -1.73
CA GLY A 141 -5.96 10.76 -2.34
C GLY A 141 -6.68 9.49 -2.78
N GLY A 142 -5.94 8.41 -3.01
CA GLY A 142 -6.57 7.13 -3.26
C GLY A 142 -5.61 6.01 -3.62
N SER A 143 -6.17 4.83 -3.79
CA SER A 143 -5.47 3.67 -4.31
C SER A 143 -6.34 2.86 -5.26
N VAL A 144 -5.69 2.04 -6.06
CA VAL A 144 -6.33 1.08 -6.95
C VAL A 144 -5.64 -0.26 -6.80
N MET A 145 -6.43 -1.31 -6.60
CA MET A 145 -6.00 -2.69 -6.58
C MET A 145 -6.65 -3.43 -7.76
N ARG A 146 -5.85 -3.89 -8.71
CA ARG A 146 -6.27 -4.68 -9.85
C ARG A 146 -6.01 -6.16 -9.58
N ILE A 147 -7.06 -6.96 -9.57
CA ILE A 147 -7.06 -8.38 -9.25
C ILE A 147 -7.46 -9.16 -10.49
N THR A 148 -6.55 -9.98 -11.00
CA THR A 148 -6.77 -10.92 -12.10
C THR A 148 -6.54 -12.34 -11.60
N GLY A 149 -6.93 -13.35 -12.38
CA GLY A 149 -6.69 -14.74 -12.02
C GLY A 149 -5.20 -15.10 -11.77
N THR A 150 -4.26 -14.31 -12.30
CA THR A 150 -2.82 -14.58 -12.18
C THR A 150 -2.07 -13.61 -11.26
N ALA A 151 -2.58 -12.40 -11.06
CA ALA A 151 -1.89 -11.34 -10.31
C ALA A 151 -2.85 -10.44 -9.51
N ILE A 152 -2.36 -9.97 -8.36
CA ILE A 152 -2.93 -8.85 -7.60
C ILE A 152 -1.93 -7.71 -7.71
N GLN A 153 -2.36 -6.55 -8.19
CA GLN A 153 -1.52 -5.40 -8.47
C GLN A 153 -2.08 -4.20 -7.73
N TYR A 154 -1.24 -3.40 -7.10
CA TYR A 154 -1.67 -2.27 -6.28
C TYR A 154 -0.92 -0.99 -6.66
N SER A 155 -1.60 0.15 -6.62
CA SER A 155 -1.02 1.48 -6.75
C SER A 155 -1.73 2.43 -5.81
N SER A 156 -1.02 3.38 -5.21
CA SER A 156 -1.55 4.34 -4.24
C SER A 156 -0.95 5.72 -4.46
N THR A 157 -1.54 6.73 -3.83
CA THR A 157 -0.91 8.05 -3.63
C THR A 157 0.20 8.05 -2.57
N THR A 158 0.53 6.89 -1.96
CA THR A 158 1.71 6.68 -1.09
C THR A 158 2.84 5.99 -1.87
N ASP A 159 4.04 6.57 -1.86
CA ASP A 159 5.10 6.24 -2.82
C ASP A 159 6.26 5.45 -2.18
N ARG A 160 6.50 4.23 -2.67
CA ARG A 160 7.78 3.52 -2.43
C ARG A 160 8.87 4.17 -3.28
N ILE A 161 9.89 4.72 -2.65
CA ILE A 161 10.89 5.54 -3.35
C ILE A 161 12.20 4.79 -3.70
N HIS A 162 12.38 3.56 -3.22
CA HIS A 162 13.58 2.76 -3.45
C HIS A 162 13.24 1.27 -3.55
N THR A 163 13.82 0.59 -4.54
CA THR A 163 13.71 -0.87 -4.75
C THR A 163 14.81 -1.61 -4.00
N GLY A 164 14.48 -2.72 -3.36
CA GLY A 164 15.43 -3.45 -2.51
C GLY A 164 15.79 -2.70 -1.21
N THR A 165 16.90 -3.09 -0.58
CA THR A 165 17.32 -2.60 0.75
C THR A 165 18.40 -1.52 0.63
N ALA A 166 18.08 -0.29 1.05
CA ALA A 166 19.02 0.83 0.98
C ALA A 166 20.19 0.68 1.97
N SER A 167 21.41 0.85 1.46
CA SER A 167 22.64 1.00 2.25
C SER A 167 22.70 2.37 2.93
N ALA A 168 23.58 2.53 3.93
CA ALA A 168 23.73 3.80 4.64
C ALA A 168 24.07 5.01 3.74
N THR A 169 24.69 4.77 2.58
CA THR A 169 24.98 5.84 1.60
C THR A 169 23.74 6.21 0.80
N GLU A 170 22.96 5.23 0.36
CA GLU A 170 21.71 5.44 -0.38
C GLU A 170 20.66 6.12 0.51
N VAL A 171 20.56 5.71 1.78
CA VAL A 171 19.70 6.37 2.78
C VAL A 171 19.94 7.87 2.81
N ARG A 172 21.20 8.33 2.85
CA ARG A 172 21.48 9.78 2.87
C ARG A 172 20.95 10.47 1.62
N ALA A 173 21.09 9.86 0.45
CA ALA A 173 20.62 10.39 -0.82
C ALA A 173 19.07 10.42 -0.92
N LEU A 174 18.40 9.40 -0.40
CA LEU A 174 16.93 9.33 -0.33
C LEU A 174 16.38 10.40 0.62
N LEU A 175 17.00 10.55 1.80
CA LEU A 175 16.61 11.57 2.76
C LEU A 175 16.77 12.99 2.19
N SER A 176 17.83 13.27 1.41
CA SER A 176 18.10 14.60 0.82
C SER A 176 17.55 14.79 -0.59
N ARG A 177 16.71 13.87 -1.09
CA ARG A 177 16.33 13.83 -2.51
C ARG A 177 15.64 15.12 -2.99
N HIS A 178 14.99 15.86 -2.10
CA HIS A 178 14.31 17.12 -2.38
C HIS A 178 15.08 18.39 -1.98
N ASP A 179 16.34 18.28 -1.54
CA ASP A 179 17.12 19.42 -1.07
C ASP A 179 17.40 20.46 -2.17
N THR A 180 17.28 20.09 -3.45
CA THR A 180 17.42 21.00 -4.59
C THR A 180 16.10 21.60 -5.06
N ALA A 181 14.97 21.28 -4.42
CA ALA A 181 13.68 21.85 -4.78
C ALA A 181 13.67 23.38 -4.60
N PRO A 182 12.95 24.13 -5.45
CA PRO A 182 12.75 25.56 -5.28
C PRO A 182 12.24 25.88 -3.86
N MET A 183 12.71 26.99 -3.31
CA MET A 183 12.25 27.42 -2.00
C MET A 183 10.76 27.73 -2.08
N SER A 184 9.98 26.94 -1.37
CA SER A 184 8.51 26.99 -1.38
C SER A 184 8.01 26.57 -0.01
N LEU A 185 6.74 26.90 0.29
CA LEU A 185 6.09 26.40 1.51
C LEU A 185 6.11 24.86 1.56
N ARG A 186 5.98 24.20 0.40
CA ARG A 186 6.04 22.73 0.28
C ARG A 186 7.40 22.18 0.73
N ARG A 187 8.50 22.82 0.31
CA ARG A 187 9.84 22.43 0.74
C ARG A 187 10.07 22.73 2.23
N PHE A 188 9.63 23.89 2.70
CA PHE A 188 9.81 24.31 4.10
C PHE A 188 9.05 23.42 5.10
N THR A 189 7.80 23.07 4.78
CA THR A 189 6.95 22.18 5.58
C THR A 189 7.32 20.71 5.45
N GLY A 190 8.12 20.37 4.43
CA GLY A 190 8.58 19.00 4.12
C GLY A 190 7.56 18.14 3.41
N ILE A 191 6.42 18.70 3.01
CA ILE A 191 5.31 17.96 2.37
C ILE A 191 5.74 17.25 1.08
N LEU A 192 6.88 17.63 0.49
CA LEU A 192 7.46 16.91 -0.66
C LEU A 192 7.78 15.44 -0.33
N HIS A 193 8.07 15.14 0.93
CA HIS A 193 8.33 13.78 1.41
C HIS A 193 7.07 13.05 1.91
N ALA A 194 5.90 13.69 1.93
CA ALA A 194 4.72 13.10 2.57
C ALA A 194 4.37 11.73 1.97
N GLY A 195 4.36 10.68 2.80
CA GLY A 195 3.99 9.33 2.40
C GLY A 195 5.09 8.54 1.70
N GLU A 196 6.27 9.14 1.51
CA GLU A 196 7.43 8.43 0.96
C GLU A 196 7.98 7.42 1.97
N TRP A 197 8.32 6.23 1.49
CA TRP A 197 8.96 5.19 2.31
C TRP A 197 9.95 4.33 1.52
N PHE A 198 10.88 3.71 2.24
CA PHE A 198 11.82 2.73 1.69
C PHE A 198 12.28 1.71 2.74
N GLU A 199 12.69 0.54 2.27
CA GLU A 199 13.38 -0.47 3.09
C GLU A 199 14.87 -0.16 3.16
N LEU A 200 15.50 -0.44 4.30
CA LEU A 200 16.91 -0.20 4.55
C LEU A 200 17.57 -1.38 5.26
N GLN A 201 18.86 -1.53 5.06
CA GLN A 201 19.64 -2.56 5.73
C GLN A 201 19.67 -2.33 7.24
N GLU A 202 19.68 -3.40 8.03
CA GLU A 202 19.76 -3.30 9.49
C GLU A 202 20.93 -2.42 9.98
N PRO A 203 22.17 -2.52 9.47
CA PRO A 203 23.24 -1.60 9.87
C PRO A 203 22.93 -0.12 9.62
N ALA A 204 22.23 0.18 8.53
CA ALA A 204 21.79 1.54 8.21
C ALA A 204 20.69 2.01 9.18
N ALA A 205 19.72 1.14 9.49
CA ALA A 205 18.67 1.41 10.47
C ALA A 205 19.26 1.68 11.87
N ARG A 206 20.22 0.85 12.30
CA ARG A 206 20.94 1.03 13.57
C ARG A 206 21.70 2.35 13.62
N ALA A 207 22.40 2.70 12.54
CA ALA A 207 23.11 3.97 12.44
C ALA A 207 22.15 5.18 12.49
N MET A 208 20.99 5.09 11.84
CA MET A 208 19.96 6.15 11.86
C MET A 208 19.30 6.31 13.22
N ALA A 209 18.94 5.21 13.88
CA ALA A 209 18.33 5.24 15.21
C ALA A 209 19.29 5.79 16.26
N GLY A 210 20.60 5.55 16.12
CA GLY A 210 21.61 6.01 17.07
C GLY A 210 21.26 5.56 18.50
N LEU A 211 21.20 6.52 19.43
CA LEU A 211 20.85 6.27 20.84
C LEU A 211 19.40 5.80 21.04
N PHE A 212 18.51 5.99 20.06
CA PHE A 212 17.10 5.59 20.12
C PHE A 212 16.86 4.13 19.70
N LEU A 213 17.92 3.42 19.31
CA LEU A 213 17.82 2.02 18.92
C LEU A 213 17.37 1.13 20.08
N ALA A 214 17.81 1.43 21.31
CA ALA A 214 17.43 0.66 22.51
C ALA A 214 15.93 0.76 22.85
N SER A 215 15.23 1.77 22.31
CA SER A 215 13.78 1.94 22.47
C SER A 215 12.95 1.26 21.37
N LEU A 216 13.57 0.82 20.27
CA LEU A 216 12.89 0.07 19.21
C LEU A 216 12.77 -1.40 19.61
N ARG A 217 11.59 -1.78 20.10
CA ARG A 217 11.19 -3.19 20.18
C ARG A 217 10.94 -3.73 18.76
N PRO A 218 11.03 -5.05 18.52
CA PRO A 218 10.56 -5.64 17.27
C PRO A 218 9.11 -5.24 16.97
N GLY A 219 8.82 -4.83 15.73
CA GLY A 219 7.52 -4.27 15.35
C GLY A 219 7.29 -2.82 15.82
N GLY A 220 8.27 -2.24 16.53
CA GLY A 220 8.18 -0.91 17.14
C GLY A 220 8.44 0.22 16.15
N LEU A 221 8.12 1.44 16.58
CA LEU A 221 8.33 2.67 15.82
C LEU A 221 9.06 3.70 16.67
N THR A 222 9.96 4.45 16.04
CA THR A 222 10.55 5.64 16.63
C THR A 222 10.52 6.81 15.66
N VAL A 223 10.40 8.02 16.20
CA VAL A 223 10.53 9.27 15.44
C VAL A 223 11.99 9.72 15.51
N LEU A 224 12.63 9.88 14.36
CA LEU A 224 14.04 10.26 14.28
C LEU A 224 14.20 11.77 14.49
N PRO A 225 15.10 12.21 15.39
CA PRO A 225 15.41 13.62 15.56
C PRO A 225 16.27 14.14 14.41
N GLY A 226 16.13 15.42 14.05
CA GLY A 226 17.09 16.14 13.21
C GLY A 226 16.60 16.55 11.81
N ARG A 227 15.53 15.94 11.28
CA ARG A 227 14.77 16.50 10.16
C ARG A 227 13.39 16.88 10.65
N ARG A 228 13.23 18.16 10.98
CA ARG A 228 11.93 18.75 11.38
C ARG A 228 11.46 19.76 10.33
N PRO A 229 11.07 19.33 9.14
CA PRO A 229 10.04 20.09 8.45
C PRO A 229 8.85 20.28 9.39
N GLU A 230 8.20 21.44 9.37
CA GLU A 230 7.17 21.78 10.36
C GLU A 230 6.09 20.68 10.45
N GLN A 231 5.71 20.10 9.30
CA GLN A 231 4.59 19.18 9.15
C GLN A 231 4.96 17.71 8.91
N ILE A 232 6.18 17.41 8.43
CA ILE A 232 6.60 16.02 8.18
C ILE A 232 7.63 15.56 9.23
N ARG A 233 7.55 14.30 9.62
CA ARG A 233 8.45 13.60 10.54
C ARG A 233 9.03 12.38 9.86
N SER A 234 10.31 12.20 10.08
CA SER A 234 11.05 11.01 9.71
C SER A 234 10.82 9.94 10.78
N VAL A 235 10.28 8.78 10.43
CA VAL A 235 10.10 7.62 11.31
C VAL A 235 10.94 6.44 10.85
N LEU A 236 11.33 5.63 11.82
CA LEU A 236 12.00 4.35 11.60
C LEU A 236 11.20 3.28 12.34
N PHE A 237 10.93 2.16 11.68
CA PHE A 237 10.24 1.03 12.29
C PHE A 237 10.71 -0.29 11.70
N SER A 238 10.45 -1.38 12.42
CA SER A 238 10.62 -2.73 11.90
C SER A 238 9.28 -3.42 11.71
N LEU A 239 9.23 -4.34 10.76
CA LEU A 239 8.12 -5.27 10.54
C LEU A 239 8.67 -6.69 10.61
N VAL A 240 7.98 -7.56 11.35
CA VAL A 240 8.30 -8.98 11.40
C VAL A 240 7.57 -9.66 10.25
N THR A 241 8.33 -10.20 9.31
CA THR A 241 7.81 -10.95 8.16
C THR A 241 8.21 -12.41 8.27
N GLY A 242 7.67 -13.28 7.41
CA GLY A 242 8.04 -14.70 7.38
C GLY A 242 9.55 -14.94 7.20
N ASP A 243 10.23 -14.01 6.54
CA ASP A 243 11.68 -14.04 6.26
C ASP A 243 12.54 -13.37 7.37
N GLY A 244 11.90 -12.91 8.45
CA GLY A 244 12.56 -12.25 9.58
C GLY A 244 12.19 -10.78 9.75
N GLU A 245 12.94 -10.08 10.60
CA GLU A 245 12.74 -8.66 10.89
C GLU A 245 13.31 -7.78 9.76
N ARG A 246 12.44 -6.99 9.12
CA ARG A 246 12.79 -6.05 8.06
C ARG A 246 12.65 -4.62 8.58
N TRP A 247 13.50 -3.72 8.08
CA TRP A 247 13.60 -2.34 8.57
C TRP A 247 13.14 -1.34 7.52
N PHE A 248 12.33 -0.36 7.95
CA PHE A 248 11.72 0.62 7.07
C PHE A 248 11.89 2.03 7.61
N HIS A 249 12.13 2.96 6.70
CA HIS A 249 12.07 4.39 6.93
C HIS A 249 10.86 4.97 6.23
N GLY A 250 10.22 5.92 6.90
CA GLY A 250 9.03 6.58 6.41
C GLY A 250 9.01 8.07 6.71
N PHE A 251 8.34 8.82 5.86
CA PHE A 251 8.00 10.21 6.09
C PHE A 251 6.51 10.35 6.37
N VAL A 252 6.20 10.51 7.65
CA VAL A 252 4.82 10.63 8.15
C VAL A 252 4.52 12.08 8.48
N SER A 253 3.27 12.48 8.43
CA SER A 253 2.85 13.83 8.75
C SER A 253 2.44 13.95 10.22
N VAL A 254 2.64 15.13 10.79
CA VAL A 254 2.04 15.52 12.09
C VAL A 254 0.73 16.27 11.92
N THR A 255 0.40 16.69 10.70
CA THR A 255 -0.82 17.44 10.40
C THR A 255 -1.80 16.64 9.54
N ASP A 256 -1.28 15.77 8.68
CA ASP A 256 -2.04 14.94 7.74
C ASP A 256 -2.23 13.53 8.35
N PRO A 257 -3.46 13.14 8.68
CA PRO A 257 -3.78 11.86 9.29
C PRO A 257 -4.03 10.73 8.27
N ALA A 258 -3.89 10.98 6.96
CA ALA A 258 -3.76 9.93 5.95
C ALA A 258 -2.31 9.45 5.82
N VAL A 259 -1.35 10.27 6.23
CA VAL A 259 0.09 10.01 6.15
C VAL A 259 0.63 9.71 7.55
N THR A 260 0.06 8.73 8.23
CA THR A 260 0.50 8.31 9.57
C THR A 260 1.41 7.10 9.49
N PRO A 261 2.09 6.75 10.60
CA PRO A 261 2.82 5.50 10.63
C PRO A 261 1.96 4.26 10.41
N GLU A 262 0.73 4.26 10.91
CA GLU A 262 -0.19 3.14 10.80
C GLU A 262 -0.62 2.93 9.35
N THR A 263 -1.02 4.01 8.66
CA THR A 263 -1.41 3.92 7.23
C THR A 263 -0.23 3.52 6.35
N MET A 264 0.96 4.02 6.65
CA MET A 264 2.18 3.64 5.94
C MET A 264 2.54 2.17 6.16
N ARG A 265 2.45 1.68 7.39
CA ARG A 265 2.68 0.25 7.69
C ARG A 265 1.70 -0.63 6.96
N ALA A 266 0.41 -0.28 6.97
CA ALA A 266 -0.61 -1.00 6.21
C ALA A 266 -0.29 -1.03 4.71
N ALA A 267 0.11 0.12 4.13
CA ALA A 267 0.51 0.19 2.73
C ALA A 267 1.74 -0.68 2.41
N ILE A 268 2.73 -0.74 3.31
CA ILE A 268 3.91 -1.59 3.14
C ILE A 268 3.54 -3.07 3.22
N VAL A 269 2.76 -3.48 4.23
CA VAL A 269 2.32 -4.87 4.38
C VAL A 269 1.51 -5.30 3.16
N ALA A 270 0.53 -4.51 2.72
CA ALA A 270 -0.24 -4.79 1.52
C ALA A 270 0.65 -4.91 0.26
N ARG A 271 1.69 -4.08 0.14
CA ARG A 271 2.64 -4.10 -0.99
C ARG A 271 3.56 -5.31 -0.98
N GLU A 272 3.97 -5.76 0.21
CA GLU A 272 5.01 -6.79 0.40
C GLU A 272 4.43 -8.20 0.60
N SER A 273 3.17 -8.34 1.04
CA SER A 273 2.47 -9.62 1.17
C SER A 273 1.99 -10.20 -0.17
N GLY A 274 1.93 -9.39 -1.23
CA GLY A 274 1.58 -9.83 -2.58
C GLY A 274 2.74 -10.50 -3.34
N LYS A 275 2.45 -11.26 -4.41
CA LYS A 275 3.51 -11.71 -5.36
C LYS A 275 4.32 -10.50 -5.83
N PRO A 276 5.66 -10.61 -5.95
CA PRO A 276 6.49 -9.48 -6.35
C PRO A 276 6.08 -8.97 -7.74
N VAL A 277 5.35 -7.87 -7.77
CA VAL A 277 5.13 -7.09 -8.98
C VAL A 277 6.42 -6.32 -9.23
N LEU A 278 7.12 -6.69 -10.30
CA LEU A 278 8.27 -5.95 -10.83
C LEU A 278 7.81 -4.56 -11.25
N ASP A 279 8.16 -3.57 -10.41
CA ASP A 279 8.00 -2.13 -10.52
C ASP A 279 6.77 -1.61 -11.30
N ILE A 280 5.79 -1.12 -10.53
CA ILE A 280 4.72 -0.28 -11.09
C ILE A 280 5.34 1.00 -11.68
N ARG A 281 4.67 1.61 -12.67
CA ARG A 281 5.19 2.79 -13.38
C ARG A 281 5.68 3.89 -12.42
N GLN A 282 4.97 4.13 -11.33
CA GLN A 282 5.35 5.13 -10.33
C GLN A 282 6.71 4.80 -9.69
N GLU A 283 6.92 3.56 -9.24
CA GLU A 283 8.21 3.10 -8.69
C GLU A 283 9.34 3.24 -9.73
N LYS A 284 9.06 2.98 -11.02
CA LYS A 284 10.02 3.22 -12.11
C LYS A 284 10.39 4.70 -12.22
N LEU A 285 9.43 5.62 -12.10
CA LEU A 285 9.69 7.06 -12.10
C LEU A 285 10.50 7.47 -10.88
N GLU A 286 10.26 6.88 -9.70
CA GLU A 286 11.06 7.13 -8.49
C GLU A 286 12.52 6.71 -8.69
N ARG A 287 12.75 5.52 -9.25
CA ARG A 287 14.10 5.02 -9.58
C ARG A 287 14.82 5.93 -10.56
N ILE A 288 14.16 6.27 -11.66
CA ILE A 288 14.69 7.17 -12.69
C ILE A 288 15.08 8.52 -12.07
N TRP A 289 14.18 9.13 -11.30
CA TRP A 289 14.43 10.43 -10.70
C TRP A 289 15.50 10.39 -9.61
N ASN A 290 15.60 9.28 -8.86
CA ASN A 290 16.68 9.08 -7.89
C ASN A 290 18.05 8.93 -8.54
N ALA A 291 18.14 8.19 -9.65
CA ALA A 291 19.38 7.96 -10.39
C ALA A 291 19.82 9.17 -11.24
N ALA A 292 18.89 10.06 -11.60
CA ALA A 292 19.14 11.16 -12.54
C ALA A 292 20.14 12.24 -12.05
N GLY A 293 20.54 12.23 -10.76
CA GLY A 293 21.60 13.11 -10.27
C GLY A 293 21.35 14.59 -10.57
N ALA A 294 22.23 15.24 -11.35
CA ALA A 294 22.10 16.65 -11.74
C ALA A 294 21.05 16.90 -12.84
N ASP A 295 20.58 15.86 -13.52
CA ASP A 295 19.57 15.95 -14.57
C ASP A 295 18.14 15.92 -14.01
N ARG A 296 17.96 15.76 -12.68
CA ARG A 296 16.65 15.84 -12.02
C ARG A 296 16.39 17.25 -11.50
N GLY A 297 15.12 17.64 -11.42
CA GLY A 297 14.75 18.92 -10.83
C GLY A 297 13.27 19.08 -10.58
N TYR A 298 12.87 20.34 -10.52
CA TYR A 298 11.49 20.78 -10.42
C TYR A 298 11.21 21.81 -11.49
N ALA A 299 9.98 21.83 -11.97
CA ALA A 299 9.48 22.88 -12.81
C ALA A 299 9.34 24.17 -12.00
N ASP A 300 9.88 25.23 -12.59
CA ASP A 300 9.97 26.59 -12.08
C ASP A 300 9.23 27.56 -13.03
N GLU A 301 9.46 28.85 -12.87
CA GLU A 301 8.75 29.94 -13.55
C GLU A 301 8.92 29.95 -15.09
N ILE A 302 9.87 29.18 -15.65
CA ILE A 302 10.04 29.06 -17.11
C ILE A 302 9.07 28.07 -17.76
N TRP A 303 8.31 27.30 -16.96
CA TRP A 303 7.29 26.38 -17.46
C TRP A 303 5.94 27.09 -17.67
N PRO A 304 5.06 26.55 -18.54
CA PRO A 304 3.70 27.09 -18.66
C PRO A 304 2.99 27.09 -17.29
N PRO A 305 2.12 28.09 -17.02
CA PRO A 305 1.40 28.20 -15.76
C PRO A 305 0.69 26.89 -15.38
N GLY A 306 0.78 26.52 -14.10
CA GLY A 306 0.19 25.29 -13.56
C GLY A 306 1.14 24.09 -13.50
N ASN A 307 2.36 24.21 -14.04
CA ASN A 307 3.39 23.15 -13.94
C ASN A 307 4.41 23.39 -12.83
N GLU A 308 4.34 24.51 -12.11
CA GLU A 308 5.27 24.83 -11.03
C GLU A 308 5.28 23.75 -9.93
N GLY A 309 6.48 23.37 -9.49
CA GLY A 309 6.67 22.39 -8.42
C GLY A 309 6.47 20.92 -8.83
N PHE A 310 6.19 20.62 -10.10
CA PHE A 310 6.24 19.25 -10.62
C PHE A 310 7.68 18.79 -10.82
N ARG A 311 7.95 17.49 -10.61
CA ARG A 311 9.28 16.91 -10.84
C ARG A 311 9.63 16.91 -12.33
N THR A 312 10.87 17.28 -12.65
CA THR A 312 11.41 17.32 -14.00
C THR A 312 12.62 16.40 -14.16
N ILE A 313 12.92 16.06 -15.42
CA ILE A 313 14.11 15.33 -15.81
C ILE A 313 14.65 15.85 -17.16
N VAL A 314 15.97 15.92 -17.27
CA VAL A 314 16.68 16.19 -18.52
C VAL A 314 17.04 14.85 -19.17
N ILE A 315 16.51 14.62 -20.37
CA ILE A 315 16.82 13.43 -21.17
C ILE A 315 17.97 13.76 -22.12
N ARG A 316 19.06 13.00 -22.02
CA ARG A 316 20.22 13.11 -22.91
C ARG A 316 20.28 11.89 -23.82
N ARG A 317 20.32 12.11 -25.13
CA ARG A 317 20.52 11.07 -26.13
C ARG A 317 21.73 11.40 -26.99
N PRO A 318 22.63 10.44 -27.29
CA PRO A 318 23.76 10.67 -28.18
C PRO A 318 23.30 11.25 -29.52
N GLY A 319 23.88 12.38 -29.93
CA GLY A 319 23.56 13.04 -31.21
C GLY A 319 22.32 13.95 -31.19
N PHE A 320 21.60 14.07 -30.08
CA PHE A 320 20.43 14.96 -29.94
C PHE A 320 20.64 16.03 -28.87
N ARG A 321 19.95 17.17 -29.01
CA ARG A 321 19.92 18.18 -27.94
C ARG A 321 19.22 17.62 -26.70
N PRO A 322 19.67 17.96 -25.48
CA PRO A 322 18.98 17.59 -24.26
C PRO A 322 17.53 18.08 -24.27
N VAL A 323 16.60 17.24 -23.81
CA VAL A 323 15.18 17.57 -23.72
C VAL A 323 14.77 17.60 -22.26
N LEU A 324 14.26 18.74 -21.80
CA LEU A 324 13.68 18.86 -20.47
C LEU A 324 12.21 18.43 -20.52
N LYS A 325 11.80 17.51 -19.63
CA LYS A 325 10.42 17.03 -19.52
C LYS A 325 9.94 17.03 -18.06
N LEU A 326 8.63 17.10 -17.88
CA LEU A 326 8.02 16.66 -16.62
C LEU A 326 8.21 15.16 -16.48
N LEU A 327 8.59 14.69 -15.30
CA LEU A 327 8.84 13.28 -15.01
C LEU A 327 7.58 12.43 -15.31
N ALA A 328 6.40 12.95 -14.98
CA ALA A 328 5.12 12.30 -15.24
C ALA A 328 4.84 12.07 -16.74
N HIS A 329 5.47 12.85 -17.62
CA HIS A 329 5.25 12.83 -19.08
C HIS A 329 6.22 11.91 -19.85
N LEU A 330 7.07 11.12 -19.17
CA LEU A 330 7.91 10.12 -19.83
C LEU A 330 7.03 9.05 -20.50
N CYS A 331 7.23 8.75 -21.78
CA CYS A 331 6.51 7.65 -22.43
C CYS A 331 7.02 6.27 -21.94
N ALA A 332 6.35 5.18 -22.31
CA ALA A 332 6.73 3.84 -21.87
C ALA A 332 8.16 3.47 -22.31
N GLU A 333 8.53 3.82 -23.54
CA GLU A 333 9.85 3.58 -24.11
C GLU A 333 10.93 4.40 -23.38
N GLU A 334 10.63 5.65 -23.01
CA GLU A 334 11.54 6.50 -22.24
C GLU A 334 11.75 5.98 -20.82
N VAL A 335 10.69 5.51 -20.17
CA VAL A 335 10.81 4.86 -18.86
C VAL A 335 11.70 3.63 -18.96
N GLN A 336 11.51 2.78 -19.99
CA GLN A 336 12.34 1.59 -20.18
C GLN A 336 13.82 1.93 -20.44
N GLN A 337 14.10 3.01 -21.18
CA GLN A 337 15.46 3.45 -21.50
C GLN A 337 16.20 4.10 -20.33
N LEU A 338 15.47 4.80 -19.45
CA LEU A 338 16.06 5.57 -18.35
C LEU A 338 16.14 4.80 -17.05
N LEU A 339 15.50 3.63 -16.96
CA LEU A 339 15.57 2.78 -15.79
C LEU A 339 17.03 2.34 -15.52
N PRO A 340 17.55 2.56 -14.31
CA PRO A 340 18.87 2.05 -13.93
C PRO A 340 18.85 0.51 -13.85
N GLU A 341 19.96 -0.13 -14.17
CA GLU A 341 20.17 -1.57 -13.91
C GLU A 341 20.22 -1.83 -12.39
N ASP A 342 19.83 -3.04 -11.97
CA ASP A 342 19.78 -3.45 -10.55
C ASP A 342 21.17 -3.77 -9.96
#